data_AF-A0A2S0XL47-F1
#
_entry.id   AF-A0A2S0XL47-F1
#
_cell.length_a   1.000
_cell.length_b   1.000
_cell.length_c   1.000
_cell.angle_alpha   90.00
_cell.angle_beta   90.00
_cell.angle_gamma   90.00
#
_symmetry.space_group_name_H-M   'P 1'
#
loop_
_entity.id
_entity.type
_entity.pdbx_description
1 polymer ?
#
loop_
_entity_poly.entity_id
_entity_poly.type
_entity_poly.pdbx_seq_one_letter_code
_entity_poly.pdbx_strand_id
1 'polypeptide(L)'
;MPGVNFDVVVCAGFLEYLDDVPAFFRQMALHAPGRQIIFTYLFHDRKMRRTEMCVHNDFPTSQAMLGAICTYLSHVDVFAFDRETAYYNATLSSGETIPTVNPVLITELLAIPESAPMRFIRRMNRSIKKRLP
;
A
#
# COMPACT_ATOMS: atom_id res chain seq x y z
N MET A 1 -15.89 16.14 9.89
CA MET A 1 -15.48 17.43 10.49
C MET A 1 -15.50 18.50 9.40
N PRO A 2 -16.58 19.29 9.26
CA PRO A 2 -16.57 20.40 8.32
C PRO A 2 -15.72 21.56 8.87
N GLY A 3 -14.79 22.09 8.06
CA GLY A 3 -14.06 23.33 8.33
C GLY A 3 -12.68 23.20 9.02
N VAL A 4 -12.17 21.99 9.24
CA VAL A 4 -10.82 21.79 9.79
C VAL A 4 -9.82 21.67 8.65
N ASN A 5 -8.86 22.60 8.56
CA ASN A 5 -7.70 22.47 7.67
C ASN A 5 -6.72 21.48 8.27
N PHE A 6 -6.38 20.45 7.52
CA PHE A 6 -5.33 19.49 7.84
C PHE A 6 -4.32 19.46 6.71
N ASP A 7 -3.04 19.42 7.05
CA ASP A 7 -1.95 19.31 6.08
C ASP A 7 -1.72 17.85 5.68
N VAL A 8 -1.92 16.92 6.62
CA VAL A 8 -1.68 15.48 6.47
C VAL A 8 -2.89 14.71 6.99
N VAL A 9 -3.29 13.67 6.25
CA VAL A 9 -4.29 12.68 6.64
C VAL A 9 -3.60 11.33 6.82
N VAL A 10 -3.91 10.62 7.91
CA VAL A 10 -3.38 9.28 8.15
C VAL A 10 -4.52 8.27 8.25
N CYS A 11 -4.51 7.26 7.38
CA CYS A 11 -5.49 6.17 7.32
C CYS A 11 -4.77 4.83 7.54
N ALA A 12 -4.64 4.40 8.79
CA ALA A 12 -3.97 3.14 9.13
C ALA A 12 -4.99 2.07 9.55
N GLY A 13 -4.99 0.92 8.87
CA GLY A 13 -5.85 -0.23 9.16
C GLY A 13 -7.35 0.04 9.09
N PHE A 14 -7.75 1.05 8.30
CA PHE A 14 -9.14 1.51 8.17
C PHE A 14 -9.76 1.14 6.82
N LEU A 15 -8.97 1.20 5.75
CA LEU A 15 -9.47 1.09 4.38
C LEU A 15 -10.08 -0.28 4.09
N GLU A 16 -9.71 -1.30 4.85
CA GLU A 16 -10.23 -2.66 4.79
C GLU A 16 -11.71 -2.79 5.17
N TYR A 17 -12.23 -1.80 5.89
CA TYR A 17 -13.60 -1.77 6.42
C TYR A 17 -14.52 -0.84 5.63
N LEU A 18 -14.05 -0.28 4.53
CA LEU A 18 -14.85 0.53 3.64
C LEU A 18 -15.54 -0.36 2.59
N ASP A 19 -16.82 -0.10 2.34
CA ASP A 19 -17.54 -0.75 1.24
C ASP A 19 -17.05 -0.25 -0.13
N ASP A 20 -16.72 1.04 -0.23
CA ASP A 20 -16.30 1.71 -1.47
C ASP A 20 -15.07 2.58 -1.21
N VAL A 21 -13.88 1.97 -1.34
CA VAL A 21 -12.59 2.64 -1.21
C VAL A 21 -12.44 3.77 -2.26
N PRO A 22 -12.74 3.57 -3.56
CA PRO A 22 -12.73 4.66 -4.54
C PRO A 22 -13.59 5.87 -4.16
N ALA A 23 -14.81 5.66 -3.66
CA ALA A 23 -15.66 6.77 -3.23
C ALA A 23 -15.06 7.55 -2.05
N PHE A 24 -14.41 6.86 -1.11
CA PHE A 24 -13.68 7.52 -0.02
C PHE A 24 -12.57 8.42 -0.57
N PHE A 25 -11.69 7.91 -1.43
CA PHE A 25 -10.60 8.71 -2.01
C PHE A 25 -11.12 9.87 -2.87
N ARG A 26 -12.21 9.66 -3.62
CA ARG A 26 -12.89 10.72 -4.36
C ARG A 26 -13.35 11.86 -3.45
N GLN A 27 -14.02 11.55 -2.34
CA GLN A 27 -14.49 12.58 -1.40
C GLN A 27 -13.32 13.30 -0.72
N MET A 28 -12.28 12.56 -0.33
CA MET A 28 -11.07 13.15 0.25
C MET A 28 -10.39 14.12 -0.72
N ALA A 29 -10.24 13.74 -1.99
CA ALA A 29 -9.67 14.58 -3.03
C ALA A 29 -10.48 15.85 -3.30
N LEU A 30 -11.81 15.77 -3.23
CA LEU A 30 -12.70 16.94 -3.39
C LEU A 30 -12.59 17.92 -2.20
N HIS A 31 -12.47 17.40 -0.98
CA HIS A 31 -12.46 18.23 0.23
C HIS A 31 -11.08 18.75 0.63
N ALA A 32 -10.01 18.04 0.25
CA ALA A 32 -8.64 18.35 0.65
C ALA A 32 -7.64 18.18 -0.51
N PRO A 33 -7.85 18.83 -1.67
CA PRO A 33 -6.90 18.76 -2.76
C PRO A 33 -5.54 19.33 -2.36
N GLY A 34 -4.47 18.70 -2.83
CA GLY A 34 -3.09 19.10 -2.54
C GLY A 34 -2.58 18.70 -1.15
N ARG A 35 -3.41 18.07 -0.31
CA ARG A 35 -2.99 17.61 1.02
C ARG A 35 -2.32 16.25 0.95
N GLN A 36 -1.41 16.00 1.89
CA GLN A 36 -0.72 14.73 1.99
C GLN A 36 -1.66 13.68 2.62
N ILE A 37 -1.64 12.46 2.09
CA ILE A 37 -2.31 11.32 2.68
C ILE A 37 -1.32 10.16 2.83
N ILE A 38 -1.27 9.62 4.04
CA ILE A 38 -0.52 8.41 4.38
C ILE A 38 -1.55 7.34 4.67
N PHE A 39 -1.46 6.20 4.00
CA PHE A 39 -2.41 5.12 4.22
C PHE A 39 -1.77 3.75 4.16
N THR A 40 -2.39 2.80 4.86
CA THR A 40 -1.99 1.40 4.82
C THR A 40 -3.11 0.56 4.23
N TYR A 41 -2.73 -0.55 3.60
CA TYR A 41 -3.70 -1.53 3.18
C TYR A 41 -3.13 -2.95 3.22
N LEU A 42 -3.95 -3.88 3.73
CA LEU A 42 -3.67 -5.32 3.77
C LEU A 42 -4.17 -6.04 2.48
N PHE A 43 -3.25 -6.63 1.72
CA PHE A 43 -3.46 -7.46 0.54
C PHE A 43 -3.39 -8.95 0.90
N HIS A 44 -4.45 -9.69 0.67
CA HIS A 44 -4.44 -11.14 0.83
C HIS A 44 -5.53 -11.78 -0.04
N ASP A 45 -5.20 -12.82 -0.82
CA ASP A 45 -6.14 -13.54 -1.72
C ASP A 45 -7.35 -14.21 -1.04
N ARG A 46 -7.51 -14.08 0.28
CA ARG A 46 -8.60 -14.65 1.09
C ARG A 46 -8.84 -13.82 2.35
N LYS A 47 -8.65 -12.50 2.28
CA LYS A 47 -8.69 -11.62 3.46
C LYS A 47 -9.95 -11.83 4.29
N MET A 48 -11.12 -11.86 3.64
CA MET A 48 -12.41 -12.13 4.28
C MET A 48 -12.51 -13.49 5.00
N ARG A 49 -11.77 -14.52 4.56
CA ARG A 49 -11.83 -15.86 5.16
C ARG A 49 -10.74 -16.12 6.19
N ARG A 50 -9.63 -15.38 6.17
CA ARG A 50 -8.41 -15.74 6.93
C ARG A 50 -8.15 -14.88 8.15
N THR A 51 -8.62 -13.63 8.17
CA THR A 51 -8.33 -12.71 9.27
C THR A 51 -9.35 -12.80 10.42
N GLU A 52 -10.44 -13.56 10.27
CA GLU A 52 -11.62 -13.53 11.17
C GLU A 52 -12.20 -12.12 11.36
N MET A 53 -11.76 -11.15 10.56
CA MET A 53 -12.18 -9.76 10.60
C MET A 53 -13.29 -9.53 9.57
N CYS A 54 -14.30 -8.75 9.96
CA CYS A 54 -15.33 -8.26 9.04
C CYS A 54 -14.73 -7.19 8.12
N VAL A 55 -13.97 -7.58 7.10
CA VAL A 55 -13.49 -6.68 6.05
C VAL A 55 -14.56 -6.55 4.97
N HIS A 56 -14.66 -5.38 4.35
CA HIS A 56 -15.76 -5.02 3.44
C HIS A 56 -15.32 -4.98 1.97
N ASN A 57 -14.01 -4.97 1.71
CA ASN A 57 -13.43 -5.04 0.36
C ASN A 57 -12.21 -5.97 0.32
N ASP A 58 -11.89 -6.45 -0.87
CA ASP A 58 -10.93 -7.55 -1.07
C ASP A 58 -9.99 -7.29 -2.26
N PHE A 59 -9.35 -6.11 -2.30
CA PHE A 59 -8.29 -5.88 -3.30
C PHE A 59 -7.15 -6.88 -3.08
N PRO A 60 -6.84 -7.75 -4.09
CA PRO A 60 -5.89 -8.85 -3.92
C PRO A 60 -4.44 -8.38 -3.98
N THR A 61 -4.18 -7.26 -4.66
CA THR A 61 -2.83 -6.73 -4.87
C THR A 61 -2.78 -5.21 -4.75
N SER A 62 -1.60 -4.69 -4.43
CA SER A 62 -1.28 -3.26 -4.45
C SER A 62 -1.66 -2.60 -5.78
N GLN A 63 -1.37 -3.27 -6.90
CA GLN A 63 -1.68 -2.75 -8.23
C GLN A 63 -3.19 -2.64 -8.48
N ALA A 64 -3.99 -3.61 -8.03
CA ALA A 64 -5.44 -3.54 -8.18
C ALA A 64 -6.05 -2.40 -7.35
N MET A 65 -5.58 -2.24 -6.10
CA MET A 65 -6.02 -1.14 -5.25
C MET A 65 -5.61 0.21 -5.84
N LEU A 66 -4.34 0.38 -6.20
CA LEU A 66 -3.86 1.61 -6.82
C LEU A 66 -4.59 1.90 -8.12
N GLY A 67 -4.81 0.91 -8.98
CA GLY A 67 -5.59 1.07 -10.22
C GLY A 67 -7.01 1.60 -9.99
N ALA A 68 -7.62 1.32 -8.84
CA ALA A 68 -8.95 1.80 -8.50
C ALA A 68 -8.98 3.24 -7.93
N ILE A 69 -7.86 3.74 -7.41
CA ILE A 69 -7.79 5.04 -6.71
C ILE A 69 -6.79 6.02 -7.33
N CYS A 70 -6.02 5.60 -8.34
CA CYS A 70 -4.91 6.36 -8.92
C CYS A 70 -5.34 7.72 -9.47
N THR A 71 -6.56 7.86 -9.96
CA THR A 71 -7.11 9.13 -10.45
C THR A 71 -7.25 10.19 -9.35
N TYR A 72 -7.34 9.78 -8.09
CA TYR A 72 -7.53 10.67 -6.94
C TYR A 72 -6.23 11.00 -6.21
N LEU A 73 -5.10 10.52 -6.73
CA LEU A 73 -3.79 10.61 -6.09
C LEU A 73 -2.74 11.14 -7.08
N SER A 74 -1.77 11.89 -6.57
CA SER A 74 -0.55 12.29 -7.26
C SER A 74 0.67 12.03 -6.37
N HIS A 75 1.86 11.95 -6.95
CA HIS A 75 3.12 11.71 -6.23
C HIS A 75 3.03 10.53 -5.24
N VAL A 76 2.65 9.36 -5.76
CA VAL A 76 2.46 8.15 -4.95
C VAL A 76 3.82 7.49 -4.72
N ASP A 77 4.22 7.46 -3.44
CA ASP A 77 5.38 6.74 -2.94
C ASP A 77 4.93 5.57 -2.07
N VAL A 78 5.54 4.40 -2.28
CA VAL A 78 5.36 3.24 -1.40
C VAL A 78 6.60 3.14 -0.52
N PHE A 79 6.48 3.45 0.76
CA PHE A 79 7.67 3.57 1.61
C PHE A 79 7.93 2.35 2.51
N ALA A 80 6.96 1.46 2.68
CA ALA A 80 7.19 0.19 3.33
C ALA A 80 6.28 -0.90 2.77
N PHE A 81 6.79 -2.13 2.81
CA PHE A 81 6.05 -3.33 2.46
C PHE A 81 6.39 -4.42 3.48
N ASP A 82 5.39 -4.90 4.20
CA ASP A 82 5.53 -6.02 5.13
C ASP A 82 4.60 -7.16 4.70
N ARG A 83 5.15 -8.09 3.91
CA ARG A 83 4.53 -9.31 3.34
C ARG A 83 3.22 -9.07 2.59
N GLU A 84 2.19 -8.71 3.32
CA GLU A 84 0.80 -8.54 2.89
C GLU A 84 0.31 -7.10 3.13
N THR A 85 1.04 -6.24 3.84
CA THR A 85 0.64 -4.85 4.08
C THR A 85 1.58 -3.89 3.36
N ALA A 86 1.03 -2.90 2.65
CA ALA A 86 1.81 -1.79 2.12
C ALA A 86 1.46 -0.47 2.80
N TYR A 87 2.45 0.42 2.81
CA TYR A 87 2.39 1.75 3.39
C TYR A 87 2.65 2.77 2.29
N TYR A 88 1.67 3.63 2.06
CA TYR A 88 1.66 4.59 0.99
C TYR A 88 1.74 6.00 1.54
N ASN A 89 2.47 6.84 0.84
CA ASN A 89 2.43 8.28 0.95
C ASN A 89 2.01 8.84 -0.41
N ALA A 90 1.03 9.72 -0.44
CA ALA A 90 0.56 10.34 -1.66
C ALA A 90 0.04 11.75 -1.40
N THR A 91 -0.19 12.49 -2.47
CA THR A 91 -0.91 13.76 -2.44
C THR A 91 -2.30 13.56 -3.01
N LEU A 92 -3.33 14.11 -2.36
CA LEU A 92 -4.70 14.07 -2.86
C LEU A 92 -4.84 14.98 -4.09
N SER A 93 -5.39 14.44 -5.18
CA SER A 93 -5.57 15.16 -6.45
C SER A 93 -7.02 15.13 -6.90
N SER A 94 -7.58 16.28 -7.28
CA SER A 94 -8.96 16.42 -7.73
C SER A 94 -9.22 15.87 -9.14
N GLY A 95 -8.29 15.11 -9.74
CA GLY A 95 -8.56 14.29 -10.92
C GLY A 95 -8.11 14.85 -12.26
N GLU A 96 -6.91 15.42 -12.37
CA GLU A 96 -6.32 15.81 -13.68
C GLU A 96 -4.89 15.30 -13.91
N THR A 97 -4.30 14.59 -12.96
CA THR A 97 -2.88 14.19 -13.01
C THR A 97 -2.74 12.68 -13.15
N ILE A 98 -2.05 12.23 -14.20
CA ILE A 98 -1.55 10.86 -14.30
C ILE A 98 -0.56 10.69 -13.13
N PRO A 99 -0.79 9.75 -12.20
CA PRO A 99 0.09 9.62 -11.05
C PRO A 99 1.49 9.25 -11.54
N THR A 100 2.45 10.12 -11.24
CA THR A 100 3.86 9.74 -11.27
C THR A 100 4.08 8.82 -10.09
N VAL A 101 3.90 7.51 -10.31
CA VAL A 101 4.27 6.49 -9.35
C VAL A 101 5.78 6.45 -9.36
N ASN A 102 6.42 6.81 -8.25
CA ASN A 102 7.85 6.59 -8.11
C ASN A 102 8.03 5.12 -7.73
N PRO A 103 8.55 4.25 -8.62
CA PRO A 103 8.60 2.81 -8.36
C PRO A 103 9.63 2.45 -7.28
N VAL A 104 10.46 3.40 -6.85
CA VAL A 104 11.53 3.16 -5.88
C VAL A 104 10.94 3.10 -4.48
N LEU A 105 10.75 1.88 -4.00
CA LEU A 105 10.35 1.63 -2.62
C LEU A 105 11.44 2.15 -1.68
N ILE A 106 11.09 2.75 -0.53
CA ILE A 106 12.11 3.05 0.51
C ILE A 106 12.82 1.76 0.98
N THR A 107 12.20 0.59 0.83
CA THR A 107 12.85 -0.72 1.05
C THR A 107 13.94 -1.07 0.03
N GLU A 108 14.00 -0.40 -1.11
CA GLU A 108 15.14 -0.49 -2.05
C GLU A 108 16.27 0.48 -1.68
N LEU A 109 15.95 1.59 -0.99
CA LEU A 109 16.92 2.58 -0.48
C LEU A 109 17.49 2.22 0.90
N LEU A 110 16.72 1.55 1.73
CA LEU A 110 17.13 0.97 3.00
C LEU A 110 17.29 -0.52 2.79
N ALA A 111 18.53 -1.01 2.81
CA ALA A 111 18.81 -2.44 2.74
C ALA A 111 17.93 -3.20 3.74
N ILE A 112 16.89 -3.89 3.24
CA ILE A 112 16.02 -4.73 4.07
C ILE A 112 16.96 -5.72 4.76
N PRO A 113 17.02 -5.76 6.11
CA PRO A 113 17.71 -6.85 6.76
C PRO A 113 16.98 -8.13 6.35
N GLU A 114 17.61 -8.95 5.51
CA GLU A 114 17.07 -10.25 5.08
C GLU A 114 16.49 -10.96 6.31
N SER A 115 15.18 -11.24 6.29
CA SER A 115 14.55 -11.99 7.37
C SER A 115 15.31 -13.32 7.54
N ALA A 116 15.64 -13.68 8.78
CA ALA A 116 16.41 -14.88 9.12
C ALA A 116 16.03 -16.15 8.32
N PRO A 117 14.73 -16.46 8.06
CA PRO A 117 14.36 -17.62 7.23
C PRO A 117 14.89 -17.56 5.79
N MET A 118 14.94 -16.38 5.14
CA MET A 118 15.47 -16.24 3.78
C MET A 118 16.99 -16.48 3.72
N ARG A 119 17.74 -16.08 4.76
CA ARG A 119 19.17 -16.41 4.90
C ARG A 119 19.41 -17.91 4.95
N PHE A 120 18.56 -18.65 5.67
CA PHE A 120 18.65 -20.11 5.75
C PHE A 120 18.37 -20.76 4.39
N ILE A 121 17.30 -20.36 3.70
CA ILE A 121 16.95 -20.90 2.38
C ILE A 121 18.08 -20.66 1.35
N ARG A 122 18.70 -19.47 1.37
CA ARG A 122 19.80 -19.14 0.44
C ARG A 122 21.07 -19.93 0.73
N ARG A 123 21.39 -20.17 2.01
CA ARG A 123 22.50 -21.06 2.42
C ARG A 123 22.24 -22.50 1.97
N MET A 124 21.01 -22.98 2.13
CA MET A 124 20.61 -24.32 1.69
C MET A 124 20.73 -24.46 0.16
N ASN A 125 20.21 -23.50 -0.60
CA ASN A 125 20.29 -23.50 -2.07
C ASN A 125 21.74 -23.41 -2.58
N ARG A 126 22.62 -22.66 -1.90
CA ARG A 126 24.06 -22.63 -2.22
C ARG A 126 24.75 -23.97 -1.92
N SER A 127 24.33 -24.67 -0.86
CA SER A 127 24.87 -25.99 -0.52
C SER A 127 24.42 -27.06 -1.51
N ILE A 128 23.15 -27.01 -1.94
CA ILE A 128 22.58 -27.93 -2.94
C ILE A 128 23.26 -27.74 -4.31
N LYS A 129 23.46 -26.49 -4.76
CA LYS A 129 24.18 -26.21 -6.01
C LYS A 129 25.65 -26.64 -6.01
N LYS A 130 26.30 -26.78 -4.84
CA LYS A 130 27.66 -27.32 -4.73
C LYS A 130 27.71 -28.85 -4.73
N ARG A 131 26.57 -29.52 -4.59
CA ARG A 131 26.45 -30.99 -4.46
C ARG A 131 25.83 -31.65 -5.68
N LEU A 132 25.39 -30.86 -6.66
CA LEU A 132 24.98 -31.36 -7.97
C LEU A 132 26.21 -31.28 -8.89
N PRO A 133 26.63 -32.41 -9.51
CA PRO A 133 27.74 -32.42 -10.47
C PRO A 133 27.41 -31.62 -11.74
#